data_AF-A0A267MPT6-F1
#
_entry.id   AF-A0A267MPT6-F1
#
_cell.length_a   1.000
_cell.length_b   1.000
_cell.length_c   1.000
_cell.angle_alpha   90.00
_cell.angle_beta   90.00
_cell.angle_gamma   90.00
#
_symmetry.space_group_name_H-M   'P 1'
#
loop_
_entity.id
_entity.type
_entity.pdbx_description
1 polymer ?
#
loop_
_entity_poly.entity_id
_entity_poly.type
_entity_poly.pdbx_seq_one_letter_code
_entity_poly.pdbx_strand_id
1 'polypeptide(L)'
;MLVDKAVLGIVINKDKCLLVHRRWPPCTWGPPGGFMDKGECELETVQREIFEETEIVCEVIEKIHDFIYSDAYYNSSISVYVCKYMSGELSFDKESLDAGWFSIDEMPKGVSPGVEVFEKAFSIVKEVD
;
A
#
# COMPACT_ATOMS: atom_id res chain seq x y z
N MET A 1 -8.48 -11.51 21.52
CA MET A 1 -7.21 -11.44 20.78
C MET A 1 -6.94 -9.98 20.50
N LEU A 2 -5.72 -9.53 20.73
CA LEU A 2 -5.29 -8.23 20.20
C LEU A 2 -5.39 -8.31 18.67
N VAL A 3 -5.97 -7.28 18.06
CA VAL A 3 -5.98 -7.13 16.61
C VAL A 3 -4.75 -6.32 16.29
N ASP A 4 -3.80 -6.91 15.57
CA ASP A 4 -2.59 -6.20 15.16
C ASP A 4 -2.97 -5.09 14.19
N LYS A 5 -2.27 -3.95 14.26
CA LYS A 5 -2.47 -2.84 13.34
C LYS A 5 -1.46 -2.90 12.22
N ALA A 6 -1.95 -2.82 11.00
CA ALA A 6 -1.15 -2.69 9.80
C ALA A 6 -1.68 -1.55 8.93
N VAL A 7 -0.84 -1.09 8.01
CA VAL A 7 -1.17 -0.04 7.07
C VAL A 7 -0.82 -0.48 5.66
N LEU A 8 -1.50 0.11 4.67
CA LEU A 8 -1.21 -0.05 3.26
C LEU A 8 -1.13 1.32 2.60
N GLY A 9 -0.18 1.51 1.68
CA GLY A 9 0.05 2.78 1.01
C GLY A 9 -0.16 2.72 -0.50
N ILE A 10 -1.22 3.36 -1.00
CA ILE A 10 -1.43 3.53 -2.44
C ILE A 10 -0.68 4.77 -2.90
N VAL A 11 0.55 4.57 -3.37
CA VAL A 11 1.38 5.65 -3.91
C VAL A 11 0.99 5.93 -5.35
N ILE A 12 0.54 7.14 -5.65
CA ILE A 12 0.23 7.60 -7.00
C ILE A 12 1.39 8.40 -7.56
N ASN A 13 1.81 8.06 -8.77
CA ASN A 13 2.75 8.81 -9.59
C ASN A 13 2.10 9.07 -10.95
N LYS A 14 1.61 10.31 -11.17
CA LYS A 14 0.82 10.70 -12.35
C LYS A 14 -0.43 9.82 -12.50
N ASP A 15 -0.49 9.00 -13.54
CA ASP A 15 -1.59 8.12 -13.91
C ASP A 15 -1.37 6.66 -13.51
N LYS A 16 -0.32 6.38 -12.72
CA LYS A 16 0.00 5.04 -12.23
C LYS A 16 0.09 4.98 -10.71
N CYS A 17 -0.14 3.80 -10.15
CA CYS A 17 0.10 3.51 -8.74
C CYS A 17 1.13 2.40 -8.57
N LEU A 18 1.82 2.45 -7.44
CA LEU A 18 2.78 1.43 -7.04
C LEU A 18 2.06 0.19 -6.51
N LEU A 19 2.42 -0.98 -7.03
CA LEU A 19 2.00 -2.28 -6.49
C LEU A 19 3.22 -3.19 -6.28
N VAL A 20 3.12 -4.05 -5.28
CA VAL A 20 4.04 -5.15 -5.00
C VAL A 20 3.31 -6.49 -5.11
N HIS A 21 4.01 -7.54 -5.55
CA HIS A 21 3.50 -8.90 -5.56
C HIS A 21 3.98 -9.63 -4.31
N ARG A 22 3.08 -9.79 -3.33
CA ARG A 22 3.43 -10.32 -2.00
C ARG A 22 3.96 -11.76 -2.11
N ARG A 23 5.09 -12.05 -1.45
CA ARG A 23 5.64 -13.40 -1.36
C ARG A 23 4.82 -14.31 -0.45
N TRP A 24 4.28 -13.75 0.63
CA TRP A 24 3.52 -14.45 1.65
C TRP A 24 2.01 -14.25 1.45
N PRO A 25 1.15 -15.09 2.06
CA PRO A 25 -0.30 -14.96 1.95
C PRO A 25 -0.74 -13.49 2.14
N PRO A 26 -1.66 -13.00 1.28
CA PRO A 26 -2.47 -13.74 0.32
C PRO A 26 -1.81 -14.06 -1.04
N CYS A 27 -0.52 -13.74 -1.22
CA CYS A 27 0.21 -13.92 -2.49
C CYS A 27 -0.47 -13.21 -3.68
N THR A 28 -1.04 -12.02 -3.42
CA THR A 28 -1.68 -11.18 -4.44
C THR A 28 -0.90 -9.89 -4.63
N TRP A 29 -1.13 -9.24 -5.77
CA TRP A 29 -0.73 -7.86 -5.96
C TRP A 29 -1.52 -6.92 -5.04
N GLY A 30 -0.88 -5.84 -4.61
CA GLY A 30 -1.51 -4.76 -3.87
C GLY A 30 -0.50 -3.67 -3.49
N PRO A 31 -0.93 -2.65 -2.74
CA PRO A 31 -0.01 -1.64 -2.23
C PRO A 31 1.01 -2.26 -1.26
N PRO A 32 2.24 -1.70 -1.18
CA PRO A 32 3.18 -2.00 -0.09
C PRO A 32 2.59 -1.57 1.26
N GLY A 33 3.11 -2.16 2.33
CA GLY A 33 2.68 -1.87 3.69
C GLY A 33 2.85 -3.06 4.63
N GLY A 34 2.92 -2.75 5.92
CA GLY A 34 3.21 -3.73 6.96
C GLY A 34 2.66 -3.33 8.32
N PHE A 35 3.17 -3.99 9.35
CA PHE A 35 2.71 -3.83 10.73
C PHE A 35 3.28 -2.57 11.37
N MET A 36 2.49 -1.97 12.26
CA MET A 36 2.92 -0.82 13.03
C MET A 36 3.90 -1.24 14.13
N ASP A 37 5.09 -0.64 14.15
CA ASP A 37 6.08 -0.88 15.18
C ASP A 37 5.73 -0.17 16.49
N LYS A 38 6.36 -0.62 17.58
CA LYS A 38 6.09 -0.06 18.91
C LYS A 38 6.52 1.41 18.97
N GLY A 39 5.53 2.29 19.08
CA GLY A 39 5.73 3.72 19.25
C GLY A 39 5.58 4.53 17.96
N GLU A 40 5.37 3.87 16.82
CA GLU A 40 5.01 4.53 15.56
C GLU A 40 3.53 4.93 15.54
N CYS A 41 3.22 5.99 14.79
CA CYS A 41 1.87 6.24 14.30
C CYS A 41 1.66 5.70 12.88
N GLU A 42 0.40 5.56 12.47
CA GLU A 42 0.04 5.00 11.15
C GLU A 42 0.71 5.73 9.97
N LEU A 43 0.94 7.05 10.09
CA LEU A 43 1.60 7.85 9.05
C LEU A 43 3.11 7.54 8.95
N GLU A 44 3.79 7.38 10.08
CA GLU A 44 5.21 7.00 10.12
C GLU A 44 5.38 5.58 9.57
N THR A 45 4.53 4.65 10.00
CA THR A 45 4.54 3.26 9.53
C THR A 45 4.34 3.19 8.03
N VAL A 46 3.35 3.88 7.45
CA VAL A 46 3.10 3.73 6.01
C VAL A 46 4.25 4.28 5.18
N GLN A 47 4.87 5.39 5.61
CA GLN A 47 6.04 5.94 4.92
C GLN A 47 7.27 5.02 5.05
N ARG A 48 7.50 4.45 6.24
CA ARG A 48 8.59 3.49 6.46
C ARG A 48 8.42 2.26 5.60
N GLU A 49 7.25 1.61 5.65
CA GLU A 49 6.99 0.36 4.92
C GLU A 49 7.10 0.56 3.40
N ILE A 50 6.53 1.64 2.85
CA ILE A 50 6.70 1.97 1.43
C ILE A 50 8.19 2.09 1.09
N PHE A 51 8.96 2.80 1.91
CA PHE A 51 10.38 3.02 1.65
C PHE A 51 11.18 1.71 1.76
N GLU A 52 10.99 0.94 2.83
CA GLU A 52 11.68 -0.33 3.07
C GLU A 52 11.38 -1.38 2.00
N GLU A 53 10.12 -1.49 1.56
CA GLU A 53 9.73 -2.46 0.56
C GLU A 53 10.11 -2.04 -0.86
N THR A 54 10.23 -0.74 -1.17
CA THR A 54 10.26 -0.27 -2.56
C THR A 54 11.28 0.80 -2.94
N GLU A 55 12.03 1.36 -1.97
CA GLU A 55 12.92 2.51 -2.12
C GLU A 55 12.21 3.80 -2.61
N ILE A 56 10.88 3.85 -2.50
CA ILE A 56 10.06 5.00 -2.89
C ILE A 56 9.81 5.91 -1.68
N VAL A 57 10.05 7.21 -1.88
CA VAL A 57 9.70 8.26 -0.92
C VAL A 57 8.37 8.89 -1.36
N CYS A 58 7.43 8.99 -0.41
CA CYS A 58 6.11 9.53 -0.66
C CYS A 58 5.64 10.50 0.44
N GLU A 59 4.70 11.37 0.07
CA GLU A 59 3.91 12.17 0.99
C GLU A 59 2.58 11.47 1.26
N VAL A 60 2.18 11.33 2.52
CA VAL A 60 0.87 10.75 2.88
C VAL A 60 -0.19 11.83 2.82
N ILE A 61 -1.27 11.60 2.05
CA ILE A 61 -2.35 12.57 1.85
C ILE A 61 -3.46 12.34 2.88
N GLU A 62 -4.15 11.21 2.80
CA GLU A 62 -5.25 10.89 3.71
C GLU A 62 -5.52 9.38 3.78
N LYS A 63 -6.23 8.97 4.84
CA LYS A 63 -6.75 7.60 4.97
C LYS A 63 -8.05 7.46 4.20
N ILE A 64 -8.18 6.44 3.36
CA ILE A 64 -9.33 6.28 2.47
C ILE A 64 -10.17 5.02 2.70
N HIS A 65 -9.61 4.02 3.40
CA HIS A 65 -10.28 2.75 3.60
C HIS A 65 -9.76 2.06 4.88
N ASP A 66 -10.61 1.26 5.50
CA ASP A 66 -10.28 0.41 6.65
C ASP A 66 -10.92 -0.97 6.41
N PHE A 67 -10.18 -2.04 6.66
CA PHE A 67 -10.73 -3.40 6.62
C PHE A 67 -10.02 -4.32 7.60
N ILE A 68 -10.66 -5.44 7.90
CA ILE A 68 -10.05 -6.51 8.70
C ILE A 68 -9.56 -7.59 7.75
N TYR A 69 -8.29 -7.97 7.89
CA TYR A 69 -7.75 -9.17 7.27
C TYR A 69 -7.58 -10.23 8.35
N SER A 70 -8.14 -11.41 8.11
CA SER A 70 -8.00 -12.56 9.00
C SER A 70 -7.63 -13.80 8.20
N ASP A 71 -6.60 -14.50 8.65
CA ASP A 71 -6.28 -15.85 8.19
C ASP A 71 -6.10 -16.81 9.38
N ALA A 72 -5.52 -17.99 9.15
CA ALA A 72 -5.33 -18.99 10.19
C ALA A 72 -4.35 -18.53 11.31
N TYR A 73 -3.54 -17.50 11.06
CA TYR A 73 -2.45 -17.05 11.93
C TYR A 73 -2.61 -15.61 12.39
N TYR A 74 -3.17 -14.75 11.53
CA TYR A 74 -3.23 -13.31 11.75
C TYR A 74 -4.67 -12.80 11.79
N ASN A 75 -4.89 -11.80 12.63
CA ASN A 75 -6.10 -11.01 12.63
C ASN A 75 -5.73 -9.53 12.80
N SER A 76 -5.84 -8.78 11.71
CA SER A 76 -5.24 -7.46 11.61
C SER A 76 -6.25 -6.43 11.10
N SER A 77 -6.23 -5.25 11.73
CA SER A 77 -6.92 -4.06 11.25
C SER A 77 -5.99 -3.33 10.31
N ILE A 78 -6.43 -3.15 9.07
CA ILE A 78 -5.64 -2.54 8.00
C ILE A 78 -6.23 -1.18 7.63
N SER A 79 -5.44 -0.12 7.84
CA SER A 79 -5.73 1.23 7.35
C SER A 79 -5.08 1.44 5.98
N VAL A 80 -5.83 1.89 4.97
CA VAL A 80 -5.28 2.19 3.63
C VAL A 80 -5.18 3.71 3.44
N TYR A 81 -3.99 4.15 3.07
CA TYR A 81 -3.67 5.56 2.82
C TYR A 81 -3.40 5.82 1.35
N VAL A 82 -3.79 7.01 0.90
CA VAL A 82 -3.36 7.57 -0.38
C VAL A 82 -2.07 8.33 -0.15
N CYS A 83 -1.09 8.09 -1.00
CA CYS A 83 0.20 8.73 -0.95
C CYS A 83 0.54 9.32 -2.33
N LYS A 84 1.28 10.42 -2.33
CA LYS A 84 1.81 11.04 -3.53
C LYS A 84 3.29 10.72 -3.66
N TYR A 85 3.70 10.24 -4.84
CA TYR A 85 5.11 10.00 -5.14
C TYR A 85 5.93 11.30 -5.05
N MET A 86 7.08 11.24 -4.37
CA MET A 86 8.00 12.38 -4.24
C MET A 86 9.34 12.11 -4.93
N SER A 87 9.96 10.96 -4.66
CA SER A 87 11.26 10.57 -5.23
C SER A 87 11.52 9.08 -5.05
N GLY A 88 12.66 8.60 -5.58
CA GLY A 88 13.10 7.21 -5.48
C GLY A 88 13.17 6.52 -6.84
N GLU A 89 13.87 5.39 -6.87
CA GLU A 89 13.89 4.48 -8.02
C GLU A 89 13.36 3.13 -7.55
N LEU A 90 12.36 2.61 -8.26
CA LEU A 90 11.66 1.41 -7.80
C LEU A 90 12.60 0.21 -7.71
N SER A 91 12.70 -0.35 -6.51
CA SER A 91 13.22 -1.69 -6.28
C SER A 91 12.20 -2.49 -5.46
N PHE A 92 12.51 -3.74 -5.10
CA PHE A 92 11.70 -4.45 -4.13
C PHE A 92 12.53 -5.37 -3.25
N ASP A 93 12.06 -5.57 -2.02
CA ASP A 93 12.78 -6.32 -1.00
C ASP A 93 12.49 -7.84 -1.05
N LYS A 94 12.87 -8.58 0.00
CA LYS A 94 12.64 -10.04 0.08
C LYS A 94 11.18 -10.42 0.34
N GLU A 95 10.34 -9.51 0.81
CA GLU A 95 8.92 -9.76 1.11
C GLU A 95 8.05 -9.74 -0.15
N SER A 96 8.61 -9.20 -1.22
CA SER A 96 8.00 -9.15 -2.55
C SER A 96 8.64 -10.14 -3.52
N LEU A 97 7.85 -10.54 -4.51
CA LEU A 97 8.27 -11.34 -5.67
C LEU A 97 8.51 -10.47 -6.90
N ASP A 98 7.85 -9.32 -6.95
CA ASP A 98 7.92 -8.35 -8.04
C ASP A 98 7.33 -7.00 -7.55
N ALA A 99 7.62 -5.92 -8.26
CA ALA A 99 7.00 -4.61 -8.02
C ALA A 99 6.88 -3.83 -9.33
N GLY A 100 5.86 -2.97 -9.42
CA GLY A 100 5.64 -2.19 -10.65
C GLY A 100 4.68 -1.02 -10.49
N TRP A 101 4.68 -0.18 -11.52
CA TRP A 101 3.76 0.94 -11.68
C TRP A 101 2.64 0.58 -12.64
N PHE A 102 1.40 0.65 -12.18
CA PHE A 102 0.23 0.22 -12.92
C PHE A 102 -0.79 1.35 -13.04
N SER A 103 -1.30 1.58 -14.25
CA SER A 103 -2.56 2.32 -14.40
C SER A 103 -3.73 1.42 -13.95
N ILE A 104 -4.92 2.02 -13.74
CA ILE A 104 -6.13 1.26 -13.39
C ILE A 104 -6.40 0.12 -14.39
N ASP A 105 -6.23 0.38 -15.69
CA ASP A 105 -6.53 -0.59 -16.75
C ASP A 105 -5.47 -1.71 -16.88
N GLU A 106 -4.27 -1.49 -16.33
CA GLU A 106 -3.14 -2.43 -16.39
C GLU A 106 -3.03 -3.29 -15.12
N MET A 107 -3.89 -3.08 -14.11
CA MET A 107 -3.79 -3.78 -12.83
C MET A 107 -3.92 -5.30 -12.98
N PRO A 108 -3.10 -6.08 -12.24
CA PRO A 108 -3.27 -7.51 -12.16
C PRO A 108 -4.65 -7.92 -11.63
N LYS A 109 -5.21 -9.00 -12.18
CA LYS A 109 -6.48 -9.56 -11.68
C LYS A 109 -6.32 -10.02 -10.22
N GLY A 110 -7.33 -9.76 -9.40
CA GLY A 110 -7.32 -10.14 -7.99
C GLY A 110 -6.42 -9.27 -7.11
N VAL A 111 -6.12 -8.04 -7.56
CA VAL A 111 -5.50 -7.02 -6.70
C VAL A 111 -6.33 -6.84 -5.42
N SER A 112 -5.63 -6.64 -4.30
CA SER A 112 -6.23 -6.39 -2.99
C SER A 112 -5.60 -5.14 -2.37
N PRO A 113 -6.40 -4.16 -1.85
CA PRO A 113 -7.88 -4.17 -1.75
C PRO A 113 -8.57 -4.08 -3.14
N GLY A 114 -9.91 -4.07 -3.19
CA GLY A 114 -10.64 -4.00 -4.46
C GLY A 114 -10.27 -2.78 -5.32
N VAL A 115 -10.47 -2.89 -6.64
CA VAL A 115 -10.10 -1.87 -7.64
C VAL A 115 -10.72 -0.50 -7.30
N GLU A 116 -11.91 -0.47 -6.70
CA GLU A 116 -12.62 0.74 -6.29
C GLU A 116 -11.83 1.60 -5.28
N VAL A 117 -11.00 0.97 -4.44
CA VAL A 117 -10.15 1.69 -3.48
C VAL A 117 -9.03 2.43 -4.22
N PHE A 118 -8.49 1.84 -5.29
CA PHE A 118 -7.51 2.50 -6.15
C PHE A 118 -8.14 3.61 -6.98
N GLU A 119 -9.34 3.40 -7.56
CA GLU A 119 -10.07 4.45 -8.29
C GLU A 119 -10.29 5.70 -7.42
N LYS A 120 -10.67 5.49 -6.15
CA LYS A 120 -10.76 6.56 -5.16
C LYS A 120 -9.42 7.25 -4.94
N ALA A 121 -8.33 6.49 -4.78
CA ALA A 121 -6.98 7.04 -4.59
C ALA A 121 -6.54 7.93 -5.78
N PHE A 122 -6.73 7.48 -7.01
CA PHE A 122 -6.42 8.28 -8.21
C PHE A 122 -7.24 9.55 -8.28
N SER A 123 -8.50 9.52 -7.85
CA SER A 123 -9.37 10.70 -7.85
C SER A 123 -8.88 11.76 -6.87
N ILE A 124 -8.47 11.35 -5.65
CA ILE A 124 -7.95 12.26 -4.62
C ILE A 124 -6.67 12.96 -5.08
N VAL A 125 -5.71 12.23 -5.66
CA VAL A 125 -4.44 12.85 -6.07
C VAL A 125 -4.63 13.85 -7.22
N LYS A 126 -5.59 13.60 -8.12
CA LYS A 126 -5.95 14.54 -9.19
C LYS A 126 -6.57 15.85 -8.69
N GLU A 127 -7.17 15.86 -7.50
CA GLU A 127 -7.80 17.05 -6.92
C GLU A 127 -6.80 17.97 -6.20
N VAL A 128 -5.63 17.44 -5.83
CA VAL A 128 -4.59 18.17 -5.08
C VAL A 128 -3.39 18.61 -5.94
N ASP A 129 -3.39 18.26 -7.23
CA ASP A 129 -2.48 18.75 -8.27
C ASP A 129 -3.08 19.96 -9.03
#